data_AF-A0A9Q0UWP8-F1
#
_entry.id   AF-A0A9Q0UWP8-F1
#
_cell.length_a   1.000
_cell.length_b   1.000
_cell.length_c   1.000
_cell.angle_alpha   90.00
_cell.angle_beta   90.00
_cell.angle_gamma   90.00
#
_symmetry.space_group_name_H-M   'P 1'
#
loop_
_entity.id
_entity.type
_entity.pdbx_description
1 polymer ?
#
loop_
_entity_poly.entity_id
_entity_poly.type
_entity_poly.pdbx_seq_one_letter_code
_entity_poly.pdbx_strand_id
1 'polypeptide(L)'
;MAAGNIAPQILTLLSILSSTVNSIDFNYPAVFNFGDSNSDTGDLAAGLGFLPGPPYGRAYFKTPTARFCDGRLIVDFLSKVSISNLAKHCLFNCMQNDFVYTLITLAPLLLS
;
A
#
# COMPACT_ATOMS: atom_id res chain seq x y z
N MET A 1 14.09 20.37 54.78
CA MET A 1 13.75 19.38 53.76
C MET A 1 14.17 19.93 52.41
N ALA A 2 15.34 19.54 51.90
CA ALA A 2 15.79 19.98 50.58
C ALA A 2 15.05 19.17 49.53
N ALA A 3 14.24 19.82 48.70
CA ALA A 3 13.62 19.20 47.54
C ALA A 3 14.74 18.81 46.56
N GLY A 4 15.01 17.51 46.42
CA GLY A 4 16.04 17.00 45.52
C GLY A 4 15.77 17.41 44.08
N ASN A 5 16.80 17.85 43.36
CA ASN A 5 16.70 18.23 41.96
C ASN A 5 16.32 17.01 41.10
N ILE A 6 15.08 16.97 40.64
CA ILE A 6 14.44 15.89 39.85
C ILE A 6 14.76 15.97 38.35
N ALA A 7 15.40 17.05 37.88
CA ALA A 7 15.79 17.23 36.48
C ALA A 7 16.60 16.07 35.86
N PRO A 8 17.62 15.47 36.52
CA PRO A 8 18.38 14.38 35.91
C PRO A 8 17.57 13.09 35.75
N GLN A 9 16.57 12.86 36.60
CA GLN A 9 15.68 11.68 36.51
C GLN A 9 14.68 11.81 35.34
N ILE A 10 14.20 13.03 35.07
CA ILE A 10 13.33 13.29 33.93
C ILE A 10 14.12 13.15 32.62
N LEU A 11 15.36 13.64 32.58
CA LEU A 11 16.20 13.57 31.40
C LEU A 11 16.59 12.13 31.04
N THR A 12 16.93 11.30 32.04
CA THR A 12 17.20 9.87 31.83
C THR A 12 15.95 9.14 31.36
N LEU A 13 14.78 9.42 31.94
CA LEU A 13 13.52 8.84 31.47
C LEU A 13 13.25 9.19 29.99
N LEU A 14 13.39 10.45 29.59
CA LEU A 14 13.19 10.89 28.20
C LEU A 14 14.16 10.23 27.21
N SER A 15 15.40 10.01 27.63
CA SER A 15 16.42 9.32 26.81
C SER A 15 16.09 7.84 26.60
N ILE A 16 15.54 7.17 27.61
CA ILE A 16 15.09 5.76 27.52
C ILE A 16 13.85 5.66 26.62
N LEU A 17 12.88 6.57 26.74
CA LEU A 17 11.70 6.60 25.86
C LEU A 17 12.05 6.84 24.38
N SER A 18 13.12 7.56 24.09
CA SER A 18 13.56 7.82 22.71
C SER A 18 14.22 6.60 22.04
N SER A 19 14.70 5.64 22.85
CA SER A 19 15.53 4.52 22.38
C SER A 19 14.78 3.27 21.88
N THR A 20 13.45 3.30 21.81
CA THR A 20 12.64 2.10 21.48
C THR A 20 11.77 2.22 20.22
N VAL A 21 11.98 3.24 19.38
CA VAL A 21 11.32 3.32 18.07
C VAL A 21 12.22 2.71 17.00
N ASN A 22 12.27 1.38 16.94
CA ASN A 22 12.85 0.69 15.79
C ASN A 22 11.85 0.76 14.64
N SER A 23 12.07 1.66 13.68
CA SER A 23 11.36 1.59 12.40
C SER A 23 11.87 0.37 11.64
N ILE A 24 11.03 -0.66 11.49
CA ILE A 24 11.32 -1.73 10.56
C ILE A 24 11.07 -1.18 9.16
N ASP A 25 12.13 -0.96 8.39
CA ASP A 25 12.04 -0.62 6.99
C ASP A 25 11.75 -1.88 6.18
N PHE A 26 10.54 -1.98 5.66
CA PHE A 26 10.17 -3.08 4.79
C PHE A 26 10.32 -2.64 3.33
N ASN A 27 11.48 -2.96 2.75
CA ASN A 27 11.71 -2.79 1.33
C ASN A 27 11.01 -3.90 0.55
N TYR A 28 9.78 -3.65 0.11
CA TYR A 28 9.05 -4.53 -0.80
C TYR A 28 9.30 -4.06 -2.24
N PRO A 29 10.21 -4.68 -3.01
CA PRO A 29 10.52 -4.24 -4.37
C PRO A 29 9.36 -4.45 -5.35
N ALA A 30 8.36 -5.25 -4.98
CA ALA A 30 7.20 -5.54 -5.78
C ALA A 30 5.93 -5.66 -4.93
N VAL A 31 4.80 -5.33 -5.55
CA VAL A 31 3.45 -5.54 -5.03
C VAL A 31 2.70 -6.38 -6.06
N PHE A 32 2.16 -7.52 -5.62
CA PHE A 32 1.28 -8.34 -6.44
C PHE A 32 -0.16 -8.00 -6.10
N ASN A 33 -0.91 -7.58 -7.12
CA ASN A 33 -2.33 -7.28 -7.01
C ASN A 33 -3.12 -8.42 -7.67
N PHE A 34 -4.11 -8.95 -6.96
CA PHE A 34 -5.07 -9.93 -7.48
C PHE A 34 -6.46 -9.34 -7.29
N GLY A 35 -7.33 -9.49 -8.29
CA GLY A 35 -8.67 -8.94 -8.20
C GLY A 35 -9.41 -9.00 -9.54
N ASP A 36 -10.36 -8.09 -9.68
CA ASP A 36 -11.20 -7.91 -10.85
C ASP A 36 -10.84 -6.62 -11.62
N SER A 37 -11.77 -6.16 -12.46
CA SER A 37 -11.63 -4.95 -13.27
C SER A 37 -11.32 -3.66 -12.47
N ASN A 38 -11.63 -3.61 -11.18
CA ASN A 38 -11.38 -2.43 -10.33
C ASN A 38 -9.91 -2.27 -9.94
N SER A 39 -9.12 -3.34 -10.05
CA SER A 39 -7.68 -3.31 -9.77
C SER A 39 -6.84 -3.67 -11.00
N ASP A 40 -7.46 -4.15 -12.07
CA ASP A 40 -6.81 -4.45 -13.34
C ASP A 40 -6.22 -3.19 -14.01
N THR A 41 -4.90 -3.15 -14.14
CA THR A 41 -4.18 -2.07 -14.83
C THR A 41 -3.96 -2.31 -16.32
N GLY A 42 -4.50 -3.39 -16.88
CA GLY A 42 -4.37 -3.77 -18.30
C GLY A 42 -4.02 -5.24 -18.54
N ASP A 43 -4.03 -6.09 -17.51
CA ASP A 43 -3.74 -7.52 -17.60
C ASP A 43 -4.76 -8.25 -18.47
N LEU A 44 -6.05 -7.87 -18.42
CA LEU A 44 -7.04 -8.48 -19.31
C LEU A 44 -6.77 -8.16 -20.78
N ALA A 45 -6.37 -6.92 -21.07
CA ALA A 45 -5.99 -6.52 -22.43
C ALA A 45 -4.70 -7.21 -22.89
N ALA A 46 -3.71 -7.34 -22.01
CA ALA A 46 -2.45 -8.01 -22.32
C ALA A 46 -2.62 -9.52 -22.51
N GLY A 47 -3.43 -10.17 -21.66
CA GLY A 47 -3.62 -11.61 -21.67
C GLY A 47 -4.62 -12.12 -22.71
N LEU A 48 -5.73 -11.40 -22.89
CA LEU A 48 -6.84 -11.85 -23.75
C LEU A 48 -7.12 -10.92 -24.95
N GLY A 49 -6.39 -9.81 -25.09
CA GLY A 49 -6.64 -8.84 -26.16
C GLY A 49 -7.94 -8.04 -25.99
N PHE A 50 -8.60 -8.16 -24.83
CA PHE A 50 -9.85 -7.45 -24.57
C PHE A 50 -9.54 -6.00 -24.18
N LEU A 51 -9.84 -5.07 -25.09
CA LEU A 51 -9.69 -3.63 -24.85
C LEU A 51 -11.03 -3.01 -24.45
N PRO A 52 -11.15 -2.44 -23.23
CA PRO A 52 -12.34 -1.71 -22.83
C PRO A 52 -12.61 -0.53 -23.77
N GLY A 53 -13.84 -0.47 -24.31
CA GLY A 53 -14.29 0.63 -25.16
C GLY A 53 -14.57 1.92 -24.38
N PRO A 54 -14.91 3.04 -25.05
CA PRO A 54 -15.30 4.28 -24.37
C PRO A 54 -16.43 4.05 -23.35
N PRO A 55 -16.43 4.75 -22.19
CA PRO A 55 -15.72 6.00 -21.94
C PRO A 55 -14.30 5.87 -21.37
N TYR A 56 -13.79 4.67 -21.10
CA TYR A 56 -12.60 4.50 -20.25
C TYR A 56 -11.32 5.19 -20.76
N GLY A 57 -10.59 5.81 -19.82
CA GLY A 57 -9.35 6.57 -20.06
C GLY A 57 -9.54 8.00 -20.61
N ARG A 58 -10.75 8.46 -20.90
CA ARG A 58 -11.07 9.79 -21.44
C ARG A 58 -11.02 10.93 -20.41
N ALA A 59 -11.36 10.70 -19.14
CA ALA A 59 -11.42 11.75 -18.12
C ALA A 59 -10.06 12.11 -17.53
N TYR A 60 -9.25 11.12 -17.12
CA TYR A 60 -7.94 11.39 -16.50
C TYR A 60 -6.78 11.30 -17.51
N PHE A 61 -6.62 10.16 -18.17
CA PHE A 61 -5.45 9.90 -19.05
C PHE A 61 -5.58 10.52 -20.45
N LYS A 62 -6.80 10.88 -20.86
CA LYS A 62 -7.14 11.42 -22.19
C LYS A 62 -6.83 10.48 -23.35
N THR A 63 -6.70 9.19 -23.08
CA THR A 63 -6.41 8.11 -24.04
C THR A 63 -6.96 6.79 -23.52
N PRO A 64 -7.33 5.81 -24.36
CA PRO A 64 -7.68 4.47 -23.88
C PRO A 64 -6.55 3.86 -23.06
N THR A 65 -6.85 3.36 -21.86
CA THR A 65 -5.84 2.88 -20.89
C THR A 65 -5.92 1.40 -20.55
N ALA A 66 -6.63 0.60 -21.34
CA ALA A 66 -6.85 -0.83 -21.07
C ALA A 66 -7.48 -1.13 -19.69
N ARG A 67 -7.97 -0.10 -18.99
CA ARG A 67 -8.57 -0.16 -17.66
C ARG A 67 -10.07 0.03 -17.77
N PHE A 68 -10.85 -0.59 -16.90
CA PHE A 68 -12.30 -0.36 -16.79
C PHE A 68 -12.62 0.88 -15.92
N CYS A 69 -11.84 1.94 -16.09
CA CYS A 69 -12.00 3.18 -15.34
C CYS A 69 -11.68 4.38 -16.23
N ASP A 70 -12.43 5.46 -16.05
CA ASP A 70 -12.15 6.74 -16.71
C ASP A 70 -11.05 7.56 -16.01
N GLY A 71 -10.58 7.05 -14.86
CA GLY A 71 -9.66 7.68 -13.93
C GLY A 71 -8.51 6.79 -13.48
N ARG A 72 -7.86 7.18 -12.39
CA ARG A 72 -6.91 6.33 -11.66
C ARG A 72 -7.64 5.28 -10.83
N LEU A 73 -7.06 4.09 -10.74
CA LEU A 73 -7.51 3.03 -9.84
C LEU A 73 -6.97 3.28 -8.43
N ILE A 74 -7.56 2.66 -7.41
CA ILE A 74 -7.04 2.76 -6.04
C ILE A 74 -5.56 2.36 -5.96
N VAL A 75 -5.15 1.37 -6.75
CA VAL A 75 -3.80 0.78 -6.73
C VAL A 75 -2.75 1.80 -7.19
N ASP A 76 -3.14 2.78 -8.01
CA ASP A 76 -2.27 3.89 -8.41
C ASP A 76 -1.98 4.85 -7.24
N PHE A 77 -2.85 4.89 -6.24
CA PHE A 77 -2.64 5.66 -5.03
C PHE A 77 -1.88 4.85 -3.98
N LEU A 78 -2.19 3.56 -3.82
CA LEU A 78 -1.50 2.69 -2.86
C LEU A 78 -0.02 2.50 -3.18
N SER A 79 0.34 2.41 -4.47
CA SER A 79 1.73 2.29 -4.90
C SER A 79 2.58 3.53 -4.59
N LYS A 80 1.98 4.69 -4.38
CA LYS A 80 2.69 5.96 -4.16
C LYS A 80 2.94 6.28 -2.70
N VAL A 81 2.30 5.56 -1.77
CA VAL A 81 2.38 5.93 -0.36
C VAL A 81 3.31 4.95 0.38
N SER A 82 4.36 5.50 1.00
CA SER A 82 5.18 4.80 2.01
C SER A 82 4.38 4.63 3.29
N ILE A 83 3.37 3.77 3.30
CA ILE A 83 2.52 3.52 4.46
C ILE A 83 3.17 2.45 5.35
N SER A 84 3.04 2.61 6.68
CA SER A 84 3.26 1.54 7.65
C SER A 84 2.38 0.30 7.31
N ASN A 85 2.87 -0.90 7.63
CA ASN A 85 2.19 -2.16 7.28
C ASN A 85 0.71 -2.22 7.69
N LEU A 86 0.31 -1.54 8.77
CA LEU A 86 -1.05 -1.53 9.27
C LEU A 86 -2.04 -0.79 8.35
N ALA A 87 -1.64 0.35 7.78
CA ALA A 87 -2.53 1.09 6.90
C ALA A 87 -2.53 0.53 5.46
N LYS A 88 -1.49 -0.23 5.04
CA LYS A 88 -1.58 -1.10 3.86
C LYS A 88 -2.69 -2.16 4.02
N HIS A 89 -2.77 -2.78 5.20
CA HIS A 89 -3.78 -3.79 5.52
C HIS A 89 -5.21 -3.21 5.51
N CYS A 90 -5.41 -2.02 6.07
CA CYS A 90 -6.74 -1.40 6.19
C CYS A 90 -7.27 -0.83 4.86
N LEU A 91 -6.42 -0.19 4.05
CA LEU A 91 -6.81 0.31 2.72
C LEU A 91 -7.13 -0.82 1.74
N PHE A 92 -6.51 -1.99 1.89
CA PHE A 92 -6.86 -3.17 1.11
C PHE A 92 -8.26 -3.71 1.49
N ASN A 93 -8.63 -3.72 2.77
CA ASN A 93 -9.96 -4.16 3.23
C ASN A 93 -11.11 -3.33 2.64
N CYS A 94 -10.88 -2.05 2.38
CA CYS A 94 -11.88 -1.20 1.74
C CYS A 94 -12.13 -1.59 0.26
N MET A 95 -11.13 -2.17 -0.40
CA MET A 95 -11.23 -2.70 -1.77
C MET A 95 -11.74 -4.15 -1.84
N GLN A 96 -11.87 -4.81 -0.69
CA GLN A 96 -12.13 -6.25 -0.56
C GLN A 96 -13.61 -6.60 -0.27
N ASN A 97 -14.53 -5.63 -0.26
CA ASN A 97 -15.96 -5.94 -0.05
C ASN A 97 -16.63 -6.61 -1.26
N ASP A 98 -15.97 -6.65 -2.42
CA ASP A 98 -16.40 -7.44 -3.58
C ASP A 98 -15.28 -8.46 -3.90
N PHE A 99 -15.33 -9.62 -3.24
CA PHE A 99 -14.61 -10.88 -3.50
C PHE A 99 -13.22 -10.79 -4.18
N VAL A 100 -12.11 -10.90 -3.41
CA VAL A 100 -10.92 -11.73 -3.74
C VAL A 100 -9.99 -11.82 -2.51
N TYR A 101 -9.60 -13.05 -2.14
CA TYR A 101 -8.60 -13.35 -1.10
C TYR A 101 -7.20 -12.87 -1.53
N THR A 102 -6.48 -12.15 -0.66
CA THR A 102 -5.08 -11.77 -0.89
C THR A 102 -4.14 -12.59 -0.01
N LEU A 103 -3.27 -13.40 -0.64
CA LEU A 103 -2.12 -14.02 0.02
C LEU A 103 -0.98 -12.99 0.08
N ILE A 104 -0.92 -12.19 1.13
CA ILE A 104 0.28 -11.41 1.48
C ILE A 104 1.24 -12.37 2.20
N THR A 105 1.84 -13.31 1.46
CA THR A 105 3.01 -14.04 1.94
C THR A 105 3.75 -14.65 0.75
N LEU A 106 5.09 -14.70 0.86
CA LEU A 106 6.05 -15.41 -0.01
C LEU A 106 6.79 -14.60 -1.10
N ALA A 107 7.20 -13.37 -0.80
CA ALA A 107 8.37 -12.78 -1.49
C ALA A 107 9.75 -13.15 -0.89
N PRO A 108 9.91 -13.70 0.34
CA PRO A 108 11.22 -14.18 0.77
C PRO A 108 11.48 -15.68 0.51
N LEU A 109 10.57 -16.45 -0.10
CA LEU A 109 10.66 -17.93 -0.14
C LEU A 109 10.80 -18.54 -1.55
N LEU A 110 11.01 -17.73 -2.58
CA LEU A 110 11.20 -18.23 -3.96
C LEU A 110 12.53 -17.79 -4.62
N LEU A 111 13.45 -17.20 -3.85
CA LEU A 111 14.81 -16.88 -4.32
C LEU A 111 15.92 -17.29 -3.33
N SER A 112 15.74 -18.43 -2.66
CA SER A 112 16.80 -19.17 -1.96
C SER A 112 16.81 -20.62 -2.40
#